data_AF-A0A419T130-F1
#
_entry.id   AF-A0A419T130-F1
#
_cell.length_a   1.000
_cell.length_b   1.000
_cell.length_c   1.000
_cell.angle_alpha   90.00
_cell.angle_beta   90.00
_cell.angle_gamma   90.00
#
_symmetry.space_group_name_H-M   'P 1'
#
loop_
_entity.id
_entity.type
_entity.pdbx_description
1 polymer ?
#
loop_
_entity_poly.entity_id
_entity_poly.type
_entity_poly.pdbx_seq_one_letter_code
_entity_poly.pdbx_strand_id
1 'polypeptide(L)'
;MEKRNLSYGSSVIILAFLFVVINTISGCEQAPSFSKNVKDIKFMLKEKKSEIDYENYVNVKMKPSKILFNKTTEEQVLDNKLCNIVYTVIVENISSENIKINLKLFIPDELSSTIVYGATTLGPRKKDVILKPGERINIGMGTLIKHLNNLSEKEKELFDDYKDILYIELLINDKKSYAKISALK
;
A
#
# COMPACT_ATOMS: atom_id res chain seq x y z
N MET A 1 -73.41 -23.52 -11.73
CA MET A 1 -72.72 -22.23 -11.51
C MET A 1 -71.54 -22.48 -10.57
N GLU A 2 -70.40 -22.86 -11.13
CA GLU A 2 -69.11 -22.91 -10.43
C GLU A 2 -68.49 -21.51 -10.44
N LYS A 3 -68.10 -20.98 -9.28
CA LYS A 3 -67.09 -19.93 -9.20
C LYS A 3 -65.85 -20.53 -8.54
N ARG A 4 -64.86 -20.88 -9.38
CA ARG A 4 -63.51 -21.23 -8.92
C ARG A 4 -62.76 -19.93 -8.70
N ASN A 5 -62.50 -19.59 -7.44
CA ASN A 5 -61.57 -18.53 -7.06
C ASN A 5 -60.15 -19.00 -7.40
N LEU A 6 -59.65 -18.61 -8.57
CA LEU A 6 -58.26 -18.85 -8.94
C LEU A 6 -57.34 -17.91 -8.14
N SER A 7 -56.56 -18.56 -7.26
CA SER A 7 -55.17 -18.30 -6.92
C SER A 7 -54.63 -16.88 -7.16
N TYR A 8 -54.87 -15.99 -6.19
CA TYR A 8 -54.04 -14.80 -5.98
C TYR A 8 -52.79 -15.07 -5.11
N GLY A 9 -52.64 -16.29 -4.59
CA GLY A 9 -51.56 -16.66 -3.67
C GLY A 9 -50.22 -16.93 -4.35
N SER A 10 -50.23 -17.45 -5.58
CA SER A 10 -48.99 -17.87 -6.26
C SER A 10 -48.18 -16.70 -6.82
N SER A 11 -48.84 -15.62 -7.26
CA SER A 11 -48.17 -14.48 -7.92
C SER A 11 -47.40 -13.59 -6.95
N VAL A 12 -47.88 -13.47 -5.70
CA VAL A 12 -47.24 -12.67 -4.64
C VAL A 12 -45.98 -13.36 -4.11
N ILE A 13 -46.02 -14.70 -4.02
CA ILE A 13 -44.88 -15.49 -3.55
C ILE A 13 -43.73 -15.47 -4.57
N ILE A 14 -44.04 -15.50 -5.88
CA ILE A 14 -43.03 -15.43 -6.94
C ILE A 14 -42.36 -14.04 -6.99
N LEU A 15 -43.11 -12.95 -6.81
CA LEU A 15 -42.53 -11.60 -6.77
C LEU A 15 -41.64 -11.38 -5.54
N ALA A 16 -42.04 -11.90 -4.38
CA ALA A 16 -41.25 -11.81 -3.15
C ALA A 16 -39.91 -12.57 -3.26
N PHE A 17 -39.92 -13.74 -3.92
CA PHE A 17 -38.69 -14.50 -4.17
C PHE A 17 -37.73 -13.78 -5.12
N LEU A 18 -38.23 -13.09 -6.16
CA LEU A 18 -37.38 -12.30 -7.06
C LEU A 18 -36.72 -11.11 -6.34
N PHE A 19 -37.43 -10.46 -5.41
CA PHE A 19 -36.88 -9.34 -4.64
C PHE A 19 -35.78 -9.78 -3.66
N VAL A 20 -35.88 -10.99 -3.09
CA VAL A 20 -34.84 -11.55 -2.22
C VAL A 20 -33.59 -11.95 -3.02
N VAL A 21 -33.76 -12.48 -4.24
CA VAL A 21 -32.62 -12.85 -5.11
C VAL A 21 -31.90 -11.63 -5.70
N ILE A 22 -32.61 -10.54 -6.00
CA ILE A 22 -31.96 -9.31 -6.50
C ILE A 22 -31.11 -8.64 -5.40
N ASN A 23 -31.48 -8.75 -4.13
CA ASN A 23 -30.71 -8.19 -3.02
C ASN A 23 -29.48 -9.02 -2.61
N THR A 24 -29.36 -10.28 -3.03
CA THR A 24 -28.19 -11.13 -2.71
C THR A 24 -27.07 -11.07 -3.77
N ILE A 25 -27.29 -10.42 -4.92
CA ILE A 25 -26.27 -10.23 -5.97
C ILE A 25 -25.60 -8.85 -5.86
N SER A 26 -25.92 -8.08 -4.83
CA SER A 26 -25.06 -6.98 -4.40
C SER A 26 -23.83 -7.58 -3.72
N GLY A 27 -22.96 -8.21 -4.50
CA GLY A 27 -21.59 -8.49 -4.14
C GLY A 27 -20.98 -7.14 -3.78
N CYS A 28 -21.03 -6.82 -2.49
CA CYS A 28 -20.30 -5.70 -1.94
C CYS A 28 -18.84 -6.04 -2.23
N GLU A 29 -18.28 -5.46 -3.29
CA GLU A 29 -16.84 -5.51 -3.55
C GLU A 29 -16.18 -4.93 -2.30
N GLN A 30 -15.71 -5.81 -1.42
CA GLN A 30 -14.88 -5.39 -0.32
C GLN A 30 -13.68 -4.70 -0.94
N ALA A 31 -13.54 -3.40 -0.68
CA ALA A 31 -12.39 -2.64 -1.12
C ALA A 31 -11.12 -3.43 -0.79
N PRO A 32 -10.21 -3.63 -1.76
CA PRO A 32 -9.02 -4.46 -1.56
C PRO A 32 -8.28 -4.02 -0.29
N SER A 33 -8.25 -4.90 0.70
CA SER A 33 -7.68 -4.56 2.02
C SER A 33 -6.17 -4.71 1.98
N PHE A 34 -5.43 -3.64 2.20
CA PHE A 34 -3.96 -3.70 2.25
C PHE A 34 -3.47 -4.55 3.43
N SER A 35 -2.31 -5.17 3.25
CA SER A 35 -1.62 -5.91 4.30
C SER A 35 -1.30 -5.01 5.50
N LYS A 36 -1.18 -5.63 6.67
CA LYS A 36 -1.04 -4.89 7.94
C LYS A 36 0.40 -4.54 8.23
N ASN A 37 1.33 -5.43 7.89
CA ASN A 37 2.75 -5.29 8.24
C ASN A 37 3.66 -5.93 7.17
N VAL A 38 4.97 -5.77 7.32
CA VAL A 38 5.97 -6.27 6.36
C VAL A 38 6.08 -7.80 6.32
N LYS A 39 5.76 -8.51 7.42
CA LYS A 39 5.76 -9.98 7.44
C LYS A 39 4.70 -10.56 6.51
N ASP A 40 3.53 -9.92 6.47
CA ASP A 40 2.47 -10.27 5.53
C ASP A 40 2.98 -10.16 4.08
N ILE A 41 3.67 -9.07 3.74
CA ILE A 41 4.22 -8.85 2.38
C ILE A 41 5.33 -9.86 2.05
N LYS A 42 6.25 -10.10 2.99
CA LYS A 42 7.30 -11.12 2.84
C LYS A 42 6.69 -12.51 2.59
N PHE A 43 5.59 -12.83 3.27
CA PHE A 43 4.83 -14.06 3.02
C PHE A 43 4.19 -14.09 1.63
N MET A 44 3.48 -13.03 1.21
CA MET A 44 2.86 -12.97 -0.11
C MET A 44 3.88 -13.10 -1.26
N LEU A 45 5.05 -12.48 -1.11
CA LEU A 45 6.17 -12.61 -2.05
C LEU A 45 6.69 -14.04 -2.13
N LYS A 46 6.95 -14.67 -0.97
CA LYS A 46 7.44 -16.04 -0.89
C LYS A 46 6.47 -17.02 -1.55
N GLU A 47 5.19 -16.85 -1.29
CA GLU A 47 4.11 -17.71 -1.80
C GLU A 47 3.62 -17.31 -3.21
N LYS A 48 4.28 -16.34 -3.85
CA LYS A 48 3.97 -15.83 -5.20
C LYS A 48 2.49 -15.48 -5.37
N LYS A 49 1.94 -14.73 -4.42
CA LYS A 49 0.50 -14.39 -4.34
C LYS A 49 0.11 -13.12 -5.09
N SER A 50 1.00 -12.55 -5.91
CA SER A 50 0.64 -11.45 -6.81
C SER A 50 -0.41 -11.92 -7.81
N GLU A 51 -1.50 -11.16 -7.94
CA GLU A 51 -2.58 -11.44 -8.90
C GLU A 51 -2.20 -10.99 -10.32
N ILE A 52 -1.26 -10.05 -10.40
CA ILE A 52 -0.68 -9.54 -11.63
C ILE A 52 0.82 -9.33 -11.46
N ASP A 53 1.53 -9.38 -12.59
CA ASP A 53 2.87 -8.84 -12.69
C ASP A 53 2.78 -7.33 -12.97
N TYR A 54 3.14 -6.52 -11.96
CA TYR A 54 3.02 -5.07 -12.02
C TYR A 54 3.97 -4.46 -13.07
N GLU A 55 5.05 -5.14 -13.43
CA GLU A 55 6.06 -4.63 -14.36
C GLU A 55 5.53 -4.52 -15.79
N ASN A 56 4.40 -5.15 -16.09
CA ASN A 56 3.69 -4.96 -17.36
C ASN A 56 2.87 -3.66 -17.41
N TYR A 57 2.66 -3.00 -16.27
CA TYR A 57 1.78 -1.84 -16.15
C TYR A 57 2.52 -0.59 -15.68
N VAL A 58 3.42 -0.75 -14.71
CA VAL A 58 4.11 0.37 -14.08
C VAL A 58 5.60 0.12 -13.92
N ASN A 59 6.36 1.20 -14.07
CA ASN A 59 7.74 1.27 -13.65
C ASN A 59 7.82 1.90 -12.26
N VAL A 60 8.38 1.17 -11.30
CA VAL A 60 8.56 1.63 -9.92
C VAL A 60 10.03 1.89 -9.66
N LYS A 61 10.37 3.14 -9.31
CA LYS A 61 11.74 3.55 -9.01
C LYS A 61 11.82 4.14 -7.61
N MET A 62 12.78 3.68 -6.82
CA MET A 62 13.10 4.28 -5.52
C MET A 62 14.34 5.17 -5.66
N LYS A 63 14.27 6.39 -5.11
CA LYS A 63 15.46 7.23 -4.92
C LYS A 63 16.14 6.86 -3.60
N PRO A 64 17.45 7.12 -3.47
CA PRO A 64 18.14 7.00 -2.19
C PRO A 64 17.39 7.76 -1.09
N SER A 65 17.23 7.11 0.04
CA SER A 65 16.56 7.65 1.22
C SER A 65 17.33 8.86 1.75
N LYS A 66 16.60 9.89 2.15
CA LYS A 66 17.17 11.12 2.69
C LYS A 66 17.01 11.18 4.19
N ILE A 67 18.03 11.66 4.88
CA ILE A 67 18.00 11.89 6.32
C ILE A 67 17.80 13.37 6.59
N LEU A 68 16.75 13.68 7.34
CA LEU A 68 16.42 15.02 7.76
C LEU A 68 16.62 15.11 9.27
N PHE A 69 17.59 15.91 9.68
CA PHE A 69 17.84 16.20 11.08
C PHE A 69 16.88 17.29 11.53
N ASN A 70 16.06 16.97 12.52
CA ASN A 70 14.97 17.83 12.94
C ASN A 70 15.50 19.02 13.76
N LYS A 71 14.86 20.17 13.60
CA LYS A 71 15.03 21.34 14.46
C LYS A 71 13.67 21.71 15.00
N THR A 72 13.33 21.16 16.17
CA THR A 72 11.96 21.18 16.70
C THR A 72 11.73 22.28 17.74
N THR A 73 12.77 23.01 18.15
CA THR A 73 12.67 24.13 19.10
C THR A 73 12.69 25.49 18.38
N GLU A 74 12.23 26.54 19.07
CA GLU A 74 12.24 27.93 18.55
C GLU A 74 13.67 28.40 18.23
N GLU A 75 14.64 27.98 19.03
CA GLU A 75 16.07 28.26 18.86
C GLU A 75 16.71 27.47 17.71
N GLN A 76 15.93 26.66 16.99
CA GLN A 76 16.40 25.84 15.86
C GLN A 76 17.52 24.86 16.24
N VAL A 77 17.53 24.40 17.50
CA VAL A 77 18.49 23.42 17.99
C VAL A 77 18.20 22.06 17.38
N LEU A 78 19.27 21.39 16.95
CA LEU A 78 19.17 20.06 16.36
C LEU A 78 18.67 19.06 17.41
N ASP A 79 17.63 18.31 17.06
CA ASP A 79 17.20 17.15 17.84
C ASP A 79 18.32 16.10 17.78
N ASN A 80 18.93 15.83 18.94
CA ASN A 80 20.03 14.87 19.06
C ASN A 80 19.54 13.46 19.41
N LYS A 81 18.23 13.25 19.56
CA LYS A 81 17.63 11.94 19.90
C LYS A 81 16.99 11.29 18.69
N LEU A 82 16.28 12.06 17.88
CA LEU A 82 15.52 11.56 16.73
C LEU A 82 15.85 12.34 15.45
N CYS A 83 15.80 11.64 14.32
CA CYS A 83 15.80 12.25 13.00
C CYS A 83 14.76 11.58 12.10
N ASN A 84 14.48 12.14 10.93
CA ASN A 84 13.57 11.53 9.97
C ASN A 84 14.34 10.83 8.85
N ILE A 85 13.91 9.64 8.48
CA ILE A 85 14.24 9.03 7.19
C ILE A 85 13.07 9.27 6.23
N VAL A 86 13.38 9.76 5.04
CA VAL A 86 12.40 10.05 3.98
C VAL A 86 12.66 9.17 2.79
N TYR A 87 11.68 8.33 2.49
CA TYR A 87 11.64 7.48 1.32
C TYR A 87 10.95 8.21 0.17
N THR A 88 11.46 8.03 -1.05
CA THR A 88 10.86 8.60 -2.26
C THR A 88 10.71 7.51 -3.32
N VAL A 89 9.47 7.20 -3.66
CA VAL A 89 9.10 6.22 -4.70
C VAL A 89 8.39 6.95 -5.84
N ILE A 90 8.84 6.69 -7.06
CA ILE A 90 8.22 7.17 -8.29
C ILE A 90 7.52 5.97 -8.93
N VAL A 91 6.26 6.15 -9.29
CA VAL A 91 5.49 5.18 -10.06
C VAL A 91 5.05 5.83 -11.36
N GLU A 92 5.42 5.21 -12.49
CA GLU A 92 5.13 5.67 -13.85
C GLU A 92 4.28 4.62 -14.56
N ASN A 93 3.17 5.03 -15.18
CA ASN A 93 2.38 4.15 -16.02
C ASN A 93 3.08 3.95 -17.38
N ILE A 94 3.50 2.72 -17.65
CA ILE A 94 4.16 2.35 -18.91
C ILE A 94 3.25 1.56 -19.85
N SER A 95 2.01 1.29 -19.43
CA SER A 95 1.00 0.67 -20.27
C SER A 95 0.40 1.68 -21.26
N SER A 96 -0.30 1.17 -22.27
CA SER A 96 -1.05 1.98 -23.23
C SER A 96 -2.43 2.43 -22.73
N GLU A 97 -2.84 2.03 -21.53
CA GLU A 97 -4.15 2.32 -20.97
C GLU A 97 -4.08 3.16 -19.70
N ASN A 98 -5.21 3.74 -19.29
CA ASN A 98 -5.30 4.37 -17.99
C ASN A 98 -5.29 3.30 -16.89
N ILE A 99 -4.52 3.54 -15.82
CA ILE A 99 -4.50 2.64 -14.67
C ILE A 99 -5.02 3.35 -13.43
N LYS A 100 -5.83 2.65 -12.64
CA LYS A 100 -6.17 3.05 -11.27
C LYS A 100 -5.15 2.44 -10.32
N ILE A 101 -4.42 3.27 -9.60
CA ILE A 101 -3.34 2.84 -8.73
C ILE A 101 -3.46 3.36 -7.30
N ASN A 102 -3.14 2.49 -6.33
CA ASN A 102 -2.85 2.85 -4.96
C ASN A 102 -1.70 1.98 -4.44
N LEU A 103 -1.01 2.44 -3.40
CA LEU A 103 0.14 1.71 -2.89
C LEU A 103 0.37 1.93 -1.41
N LYS A 104 0.92 0.91 -0.76
CA LYS A 104 1.38 0.95 0.63
C LYS A 104 2.83 0.49 0.69
N LEU A 105 3.63 1.23 1.45
CA LEU A 105 5.06 0.97 1.65
C LEU A 105 5.27 0.36 3.03
N PHE A 106 6.22 -0.55 3.14
CA PHE A 106 6.54 -1.27 4.36
C PHE A 106 8.06 -1.27 4.56
N ILE A 107 8.48 -0.77 5.72
CA ILE A 107 9.88 -0.74 6.12
C ILE A 107 10.30 -2.16 6.54
N PRO A 108 11.50 -2.64 6.15
CA PRO A 108 12.02 -3.93 6.59
C PRO A 108 11.98 -4.10 8.12
N ASP A 109 11.67 -5.31 8.59
CA ASP A 109 11.66 -5.65 10.03
C ASP A 109 13.04 -5.42 10.68
N GLU A 110 14.10 -5.67 9.90
CA GLU A 110 15.50 -5.51 10.27
C GLU A 110 15.79 -4.07 10.71
N LEU A 111 15.25 -3.10 9.98
CA LEU A 111 15.37 -1.68 10.32
C LEU A 111 14.33 -1.25 11.37
N SER A 112 13.08 -1.70 11.21
CA SER A 112 11.96 -1.19 12.00
C SER A 112 11.91 -1.69 13.44
N SER A 113 12.45 -2.89 13.72
CA SER A 113 12.49 -3.44 15.08
C SER A 113 13.51 -2.77 16.00
N THR A 114 14.51 -2.07 15.43
CA THR A 114 15.66 -1.56 16.17
C THR A 114 15.80 -0.04 16.08
N ILE A 115 15.56 0.54 14.89
CA ILE A 115 15.94 1.93 14.59
C ILE A 115 14.72 2.84 14.39
N VAL A 116 13.58 2.31 13.93
CA VAL A 116 12.37 3.11 13.66
C VAL A 116 11.53 3.26 14.92
N TYR A 117 11.21 4.51 15.25
CA TYR A 117 10.29 4.87 16.35
C TYR A 117 8.92 5.35 15.85
N GLY A 118 8.82 5.72 14.58
CA GLY A 118 7.59 6.17 13.95
C GLY A 118 6.79 5.05 13.27
N ALA A 119 6.00 5.43 12.27
CA ALA A 119 5.25 4.48 11.45
C ALA A 119 6.19 3.57 10.65
N THR A 120 5.92 2.26 10.69
CA THR A 120 6.65 1.23 9.93
C THR A 120 5.95 0.85 8.62
N THR A 121 4.71 1.31 8.46
CA THR A 121 3.93 1.21 7.23
C THR A 121 3.49 2.61 6.81
N LEU A 122 3.61 2.93 5.52
CA LEU A 122 3.38 4.27 4.99
C LEU A 122 2.37 4.17 3.84
N GLY A 123 1.30 4.95 3.92
CA GLY A 123 0.12 4.79 3.05
C GLY A 123 -0.88 3.74 3.57
N PRO A 124 -1.87 3.32 2.75
CA PRO A 124 -2.12 3.78 1.39
C PRO A 124 -2.70 5.19 1.34
N ARG A 125 -2.92 5.72 0.13
CA ARG A 125 -3.68 6.96 -0.03
C ARG A 125 -5.14 6.69 0.27
N LYS A 126 -5.85 7.68 0.82
CA LYS A 126 -7.31 7.59 1.07
C LYS A 126 -8.13 7.37 -0.21
N LYS A 127 -7.59 7.74 -1.36
CA LYS A 127 -8.21 7.61 -2.67
C LYS A 127 -7.17 7.12 -3.68
N ASP A 128 -7.63 6.28 -4.59
CA ASP A 128 -6.82 5.81 -5.72
C ASP A 128 -6.52 6.97 -6.67
N VAL A 129 -5.45 6.82 -7.43
CA VAL A 129 -5.01 7.78 -8.44
C VAL A 129 -5.19 7.15 -9.81
N ILE A 130 -5.78 7.88 -10.76
CA ILE A 130 -5.78 7.47 -12.16
C ILE A 130 -4.53 8.04 -12.83
N LEU A 131 -3.71 7.18 -13.42
CA LEU A 131 -2.54 7.56 -14.23
C LEU A 131 -2.81 7.25 -15.69
N LYS A 132 -2.69 8.26 -16.56
CA LYS A 132 -2.69 8.06 -18.02
C LYS A 132 -1.35 7.46 -18.49
N PRO A 133 -1.28 6.90 -19.71
CA PRO A 133 -0.01 6.44 -20.29
C PRO A 133 1.09 7.51 -20.20
N GLY A 134 2.24 7.13 -19.66
CA GLY A 134 3.41 8.00 -19.46
C GLY A 134 3.31 8.97 -18.26
N GLU A 135 2.17 9.05 -17.56
CA GLU A 135 2.08 9.85 -16.35
C GLU A 135 2.77 9.17 -15.17
N ARG A 136 3.30 10.01 -14.27
CA ARG A 136 4.00 9.56 -13.07
C ARG A 136 3.49 10.25 -11.81
N ILE A 137 3.51 9.52 -10.71
CA ILE A 137 3.34 10.06 -9.36
C ILE A 137 4.63 9.92 -8.57
N ASN A 138 4.90 10.93 -7.74
CA ASN A 138 5.99 10.91 -6.77
C ASN A 138 5.41 10.81 -5.37
N ILE A 139 5.84 9.81 -4.62
CA ILE A 139 5.37 9.50 -3.28
C ILE A 139 6.55 9.62 -2.32
N GLY A 140 6.56 10.72 -1.58
CA GLY A 140 7.49 10.97 -0.48
C GLY A 140 6.82 10.67 0.84
N MET A 141 7.40 9.79 1.65
CA MET A 141 6.90 9.46 2.99
C MET A 141 8.05 9.37 3.97
N GLY A 142 7.87 9.98 5.14
CA GLY A 142 8.87 10.03 6.20
C GLY A 142 8.43 9.27 7.44
N THR A 143 9.41 8.77 8.19
CA THR A 143 9.20 8.24 9.54
C THR A 143 10.34 8.63 10.46
N LEU A 144 10.06 8.63 11.77
CA LEU A 144 11.03 8.93 12.80
C LEU A 144 11.92 7.72 13.07
N ILE A 145 13.22 7.97 13.15
CA ILE A 145 14.25 7.01 13.52
C ILE A 145 15.12 7.56 14.64
N LYS A 146 15.83 6.66 15.33
CA LYS A 146 16.93 7.01 16.23
C LYS A 146 17.93 7.91 15.50
N HIS A 147 18.40 8.96 16.18
CA HIS A 147 19.40 9.86 15.60
C HIS A 147 20.67 9.08 15.23
N LEU A 148 21.23 9.35 14.03
CA LEU A 148 22.33 8.55 13.48
C LEU A 148 23.58 8.54 14.38
N ASN A 149 23.87 9.64 15.07
CA ASN A 149 24.99 9.72 16.02
C ASN A 149 24.83 8.82 17.25
N ASN A 150 23.62 8.32 17.52
CA ASN A 150 23.33 7.47 18.66
C ASN A 150 23.28 5.98 18.29
N LEU A 151 23.51 5.65 17.01
CA LEU A 151 23.58 4.27 16.57
C LEU A 151 24.90 3.64 17.01
N SER A 152 24.82 2.44 17.59
CA SER A 152 25.97 1.55 17.74
C SER A 152 26.49 1.10 16.37
N GLU A 153 27.71 0.58 16.30
CA GLU A 153 28.29 0.12 15.02
C GLU A 153 27.40 -0.92 14.32
N LYS A 154 26.84 -1.87 15.07
CA LYS A 154 25.89 -2.86 14.54
C LYS A 154 24.61 -2.22 14.00
N GLU A 155 24.09 -1.19 14.67
CA GLU A 155 22.93 -0.45 14.19
C GLU A 155 23.26 0.38 12.94
N LYS A 156 24.48 0.90 12.80
CA LYS A 156 24.92 1.61 11.59
C LYS A 156 25.01 0.66 10.39
N GLU A 157 25.58 -0.52 10.57
CA GLU A 157 25.62 -1.56 9.53
C GLU A 157 24.20 -1.93 9.07
N LEU A 158 23.30 -2.22 10.02
CA LEU A 158 21.89 -2.48 9.72
C LEU A 158 21.21 -1.30 9.02
N PHE A 159 21.51 -0.08 9.43
CA PHE A 159 20.97 1.10 8.80
C PHE A 159 21.43 1.20 7.35
N ASP A 160 22.73 1.07 7.08
CA ASP A 160 23.28 1.19 5.73
C ASP A 160 22.82 0.07 4.80
N ASP A 161 22.66 -1.15 5.32
CA ASP A 161 22.18 -2.31 4.56
C ASP A 161 20.71 -2.19 4.15
N TYR A 162 19.86 -1.55 4.98
CA TYR A 162 18.40 -1.60 4.82
C TYR A 162 17.71 -0.25 4.59
N LYS A 163 18.36 0.90 4.82
CA LYS A 163 17.74 2.23 4.66
C LYS A 163 17.21 2.51 3.25
N ASP A 164 17.74 1.84 2.25
CA ASP A 164 17.38 2.01 0.84
C ASP A 164 16.54 0.84 0.30
N ILE A 165 15.88 0.09 1.18
CA ILE A 165 15.03 -1.05 0.84
C ILE A 165 13.61 -0.79 1.36
N LEU A 166 12.62 -1.05 0.51
CA LEU A 166 11.21 -1.09 0.89
C LEU A 166 10.52 -2.34 0.34
N TYR A 167 9.49 -2.78 1.04
CA TYR A 167 8.50 -3.70 0.51
C TYR A 167 7.26 -2.91 0.12
N ILE A 168 6.63 -3.26 -0.99
CA ILE A 168 5.45 -2.55 -1.50
C ILE A 168 4.31 -3.52 -1.77
N GLU A 169 3.10 -3.06 -1.47
CA GLU A 169 1.85 -3.62 -1.99
C GLU A 169 1.23 -2.59 -2.93
N LEU A 170 1.11 -2.97 -4.19
CA LEU A 170 0.51 -2.19 -5.26
C LEU A 170 -0.90 -2.72 -5.49
N LEU A 171 -1.85 -1.82 -5.63
CA LEU A 171 -3.19 -2.10 -6.13
C LEU A 171 -3.34 -1.42 -7.48
N ILE A 172 -3.39 -2.19 -8.57
CA ILE A 172 -3.52 -1.69 -9.95
C ILE A 172 -4.78 -2.29 -10.55
N ASN A 173 -5.74 -1.43 -10.93
CA ASN A 173 -7.05 -1.85 -11.44
C ASN A 173 -7.69 -2.93 -10.53
N ASP A 174 -7.67 -2.67 -9.22
CA ASP A 174 -8.19 -3.54 -8.14
C ASP A 174 -7.47 -4.88 -7.94
N LYS A 175 -6.40 -5.14 -8.70
CA LYS A 175 -5.56 -6.34 -8.55
C LYS A 175 -4.29 -6.04 -7.78
N LYS A 176 -3.89 -6.95 -6.91
CA LYS A 176 -2.70 -6.77 -6.08
C LYS A 176 -1.43 -7.28 -6.74
N SER A 177 -0.35 -6.57 -6.47
CA SER A 177 1.00 -7.04 -6.72
C SER A 177 1.91 -6.66 -5.57
N TYR A 178 2.93 -7.48 -5.32
CA TYR A 178 3.86 -7.31 -4.22
C TYR A 178 5.27 -7.26 -4.77
N ALA A 179 6.11 -6.38 -4.23
CA ALA A 179 7.51 -6.30 -4.61
C ALA A 179 8.42 -5.90 -3.45
N LYS A 180 9.69 -6.31 -3.52
CA LYS A 180 10.79 -5.71 -2.78
C LYS A 180 11.50 -4.76 -3.74
N ILE A 181 11.59 -3.49 -3.40
CA ILE A 181 12.29 -2.48 -4.19
C ILE A 181 13.50 -1.95 -3.43
N SER A 182 14.50 -1.49 -4.17
CA SER A 182 15.70 -0.85 -3.63
C SER A 182 16.00 0.44 -4.39
N ALA A 183 16.64 1.40 -3.72
CA ALA A 183 17.10 2.61 -4.39
C ALA A 183 18.05 2.27 -5.55
N LEU A 184 17.90 3.00 -6.66
CA LEU A 184 18.88 2.98 -7.75
C LEU A 184 20.19 3.58 -7.23
N LYS A 185 21.29 2.81 -7.33
CA LYS A 185 22.65 3.28 -7.02
C LYS A 185 23.17 4.20 -8.12
#